data_AF-A0A9C8UIK3-F1
#
_entry.id   AF-A0A9C8UIK3-F1
#
_cell.length_a   1.000
_cell.length_b   1.000
_cell.length_c   1.000
_cell.angle_alpha   90.00
_cell.angle_beta   90.00
_cell.angle_gamma   90.00
#
_symmetry.space_group_name_H-M   'P 1'
#
loop_
_entity.id
_entity.type
_entity.pdbx_description
1 polymer ?
#
loop_
_entity_poly.entity_id
_entity_poly.type
_entity_poly.pdbx_seq_one_letter_code
_entity_poly.pdbx_strand_id
1 'polypeptide(L)'
;MLRPMNIYDSIVAHMAEQDWIIPTLGRLLFAATLLMYFINSGLTKIGQGLYGILSPSVGAYVQILPKAFDAAGYDPSSLGTLQHIIVYAGILAEFVLPSLIVLGLFTRLAALGLIGFVIVQSLTDVLGHGQVDALGGWFDRFPDGTILDQRSFWVFVLLTLVIKGGGPFAVDRLAVLQTRRSQKAL
;
A
#
# COMPACT_ATOMS: atom_id res chain seq x y z
N MET A 1 16.07 40.33 24.10
CA MET A 1 15.88 38.90 24.45
C MET A 1 14.93 38.12 23.52
N LEU A 2 14.50 38.66 22.37
CA LEU A 2 13.50 38.03 21.46
C LEU A 2 14.09 37.37 20.18
N ARG A 3 15.41 37.47 19.96
CA ARG A 3 16.08 37.03 18.73
C ARG A 3 15.97 35.52 18.42
N PRO A 4 16.08 34.59 19.38
CA PRO A 4 16.03 33.16 19.07
C PRO A 4 14.63 32.65 18.70
N MET A 5 13.56 33.20 19.30
CA MET A 5 12.17 32.88 18.92
C MET A 5 11.90 33.28 17.47
N ASN A 6 12.31 34.48 17.06
CA ASN A 6 12.10 34.96 15.68
C ASN A 6 12.83 34.12 14.62
N ILE A 7 14.00 33.55 14.96
CA ILE A 7 14.73 32.64 14.06
C ILE A 7 13.99 31.30 13.97
N TYR A 8 13.55 30.74 15.10
CA TYR A 8 12.76 29.51 15.13
C TYR A 8 11.48 29.66 14.29
N ASP A 9 10.72 30.74 14.48
CA ASP A 9 9.47 30.99 13.74
C ASP A 9 9.71 31.11 12.23
N SER A 10 10.80 31.78 11.84
CA SER A 10 11.19 31.92 10.43
C SER A 10 11.54 30.57 9.79
N ILE A 11 12.26 29.71 10.52
CA ILE A 11 12.62 28.36 10.05
C ILE A 11 11.36 27.50 9.92
N VAL A 12 10.49 27.49 10.93
CA VAL A 12 9.24 26.71 10.90
C VAL A 12 8.34 27.16 9.75
N ALA A 13 8.18 28.46 9.55
CA ALA A 13 7.40 29.00 8.44
C ALA A 13 7.96 28.53 7.09
N HIS A 14 9.28 28.64 6.90
CA HIS A 14 9.92 28.20 5.67
C HIS A 14 9.78 26.68 5.43
N MET A 15 9.91 25.86 6.48
CA MET A 15 9.70 24.41 6.39
C MET A 15 8.25 24.06 6.04
N ALA A 16 7.28 24.78 6.60
CA ALA A 16 5.86 24.56 6.32
C ALA A 16 5.50 24.84 4.85
N GLU A 17 6.22 25.76 4.20
CA GLU A 17 6.07 26.05 2.77
C GLU A 17 6.62 24.92 1.87
N GLN A 18 7.49 24.04 2.38
CA GLN A 18 8.03 22.91 1.63
C GLN A 18 7.09 21.69 1.62
N ASP A 19 5.82 21.95 1.27
CA ASP A 19 4.74 20.97 1.29
C ASP A 19 4.97 19.74 0.39
N TRP A 20 5.88 19.87 -0.57
CA TRP A 20 6.28 18.86 -1.53
C TRP A 20 7.20 17.79 -0.97
N ILE A 21 7.98 18.08 0.09
CA ILE A 21 9.00 17.18 0.62
C ILE A 21 8.36 15.90 1.14
N ILE A 22 7.33 16.06 1.99
CA ILE A 22 6.65 14.96 2.67
C ILE A 22 6.04 13.93 1.69
N PRO A 23 5.22 14.29 0.68
CA PRO A 23 4.70 13.31 -0.27
C PRO A 23 5.79 12.71 -1.18
N THR A 24 6.83 13.47 -1.50
CA THR A 24 7.96 12.95 -2.31
C THR A 24 8.72 11.87 -1.54
N LEU A 25 9.11 12.16 -0.30
CA LEU A 25 9.80 11.20 0.56
C LEU A 25 8.90 10.02 0.91
N GLY A 26 7.60 10.23 1.11
CA GLY A 26 6.63 9.15 1.34
C GLY A 26 6.59 8.15 0.18
N ARG A 27 6.53 8.63 -1.07
CA ARG A 27 6.60 7.75 -2.26
C ARG A 27 7.96 7.07 -2.41
N LEU A 28 9.05 7.79 -2.13
CA LEU A 28 10.40 7.22 -2.18
C LEU A 28 10.56 6.08 -1.17
N LEU A 29 10.17 6.31 0.09
CA LEU A 29 10.22 5.29 1.14
C LEU A 29 9.31 4.11 0.81
N PHE A 30 8.10 4.36 0.32
CA PHE A 30 7.23 3.30 -0.17
C PHE A 30 7.92 2.46 -1.26
N ALA A 31 8.53 3.11 -2.26
CA ALA A 31 9.25 2.41 -3.31
C ALA A 31 10.43 1.60 -2.76
N ALA A 32 11.18 2.17 -1.82
CA ALA A 32 12.38 1.56 -1.25
C ALA A 32 12.08 0.35 -0.36
N THR A 33 10.96 0.34 0.36
CA THR A 33 10.69 -0.68 1.39
C THR A 33 9.50 -1.59 1.07
N LEU A 34 8.52 -1.13 0.29
CA LEU A 34 7.25 -1.84 0.07
C LEU A 34 7.02 -2.31 -1.35
N LEU A 35 7.57 -1.62 -2.37
CA LEU A 35 7.36 -2.04 -3.76
C LEU A 35 7.76 -3.49 -3.98
N MET A 36 9.01 -3.84 -3.66
CA MET A 36 9.49 -5.20 -3.87
C MET A 36 8.82 -6.20 -2.94
N TYR A 37 8.37 -5.79 -1.75
CA TYR A 37 7.58 -6.64 -0.87
C TYR A 37 6.27 -7.08 -1.56
N PHE A 38 5.46 -6.13 -2.06
CA PHE A 38 4.19 -6.45 -2.70
C PHE A 38 4.36 -7.17 -4.04
N ILE A 39 5.31 -6.73 -4.88
CA ILE A 39 5.57 -7.39 -6.17
C ILE A 39 6.00 -8.84 -5.96
N ASN A 40 6.93 -9.10 -5.04
CA ASN A 40 7.36 -10.47 -4.75
C ASN A 40 6.24 -11.30 -4.12
N SER A 41 5.44 -10.70 -3.23
CA SER A 41 4.25 -11.34 -2.65
C SER A 41 3.27 -11.80 -3.73
N GLY A 42 2.95 -10.93 -4.70
CA GLY A 42 2.08 -11.25 -5.82
C GLY A 42 2.67 -12.30 -6.76
N LEU A 43 3.98 -12.27 -7.00
CA LEU A 43 4.67 -13.27 -7.82
C LEU A 43 4.58 -14.69 -7.24
N THR A 44 4.43 -14.83 -5.91
CA THR A 44 4.20 -16.15 -5.31
C THR A 44 2.79 -16.69 -5.57
N LYS A 45 1.86 -15.85 -6.05
CA LYS A 45 0.44 -16.18 -6.21
C LYS A 45 0.01 -16.42 -7.65
N ILE A 46 0.82 -16.03 -8.63
CA ILE A 46 0.55 -16.34 -10.04
C ILE A 46 0.85 -17.82 -10.36
N GLY A 47 0.11 -18.39 -11.31
CA GLY A 47 0.35 -19.75 -11.81
C GLY A 47 1.64 -19.86 -12.63
N GLN A 48 2.01 -21.09 -12.99
CA GLN A 48 3.18 -21.35 -13.83
C GLN A 48 2.87 -21.19 -15.33
N GLY A 49 3.90 -20.89 -16.13
CA GLY A 49 3.82 -20.79 -17.59
C GLY A 49 3.44 -19.41 -18.12
N LEU A 50 3.40 -19.27 -19.45
CA LEU A 50 3.19 -17.99 -20.15
C LEU A 50 1.85 -17.31 -19.80
N TYR A 51 0.83 -18.10 -19.48
CA TYR A 51 -0.50 -17.64 -19.08
C TYR A 51 -0.73 -17.67 -17.56
N GLY A 52 0.32 -17.90 -16.77
CA GLY A 52 0.24 -18.00 -15.31
C GLY A 52 -0.30 -16.75 -14.61
N ILE A 53 -0.18 -15.59 -15.25
CA ILE A 53 -0.76 -14.32 -14.76
C ILE A 53 -2.30 -14.35 -14.76
N LEU A 54 -2.91 -15.16 -15.63
CA LEU A 54 -4.38 -15.28 -15.76
C LEU A 54 -4.97 -16.36 -14.86
N SER A 55 -4.14 -17.16 -14.19
CA SER A 55 -4.58 -18.28 -13.37
C SER A 55 -3.92 -18.21 -11.98
N PRO A 56 -4.69 -17.97 -10.90
CA PRO A 56 -4.16 -18.03 -9.54
C PRO A 56 -3.57 -19.41 -9.25
N SER A 57 -2.38 -19.44 -8.64
CA SER A 57 -1.80 -20.68 -8.11
C SER A 57 -2.65 -21.23 -6.96
N VAL A 58 -2.48 -22.53 -6.67
CA VAL A 58 -3.03 -23.14 -5.44
C VAL A 58 -2.59 -22.36 -4.19
N GLY A 59 -1.32 -21.92 -4.16
CA GLY A 59 -0.76 -21.12 -3.07
C GLY A 59 -1.46 -19.77 -2.87
N ALA A 60 -2.09 -19.21 -3.91
CA ALA A 60 -2.86 -17.98 -3.79
C ALA A 60 -4.12 -18.16 -2.93
N TYR A 61 -4.83 -19.28 -3.12
CA TYR A 61 -6.02 -19.61 -2.33
C TYR A 61 -5.67 -19.84 -0.86
N VAL A 62 -4.53 -20.53 -0.61
CA VAL A 62 -3.99 -20.68 0.74
C VAL A 62 -3.72 -19.30 1.35
N GLN A 63 -2.98 -18.43 0.66
CA GLN A 63 -2.55 -17.15 1.21
C GLN A 63 -3.70 -16.15 1.43
N ILE A 64 -4.68 -16.08 0.53
CA ILE A 64 -5.75 -15.06 0.55
C ILE A 64 -7.00 -15.55 1.30
N LEU A 65 -7.37 -16.82 1.17
CA LEU A 65 -8.59 -17.40 1.73
C LEU A 65 -8.33 -18.72 2.50
N PRO A 66 -7.39 -18.74 3.48
CA PRO A 66 -6.92 -19.98 4.10
C PRO A 66 -8.04 -20.86 4.66
N LYS A 67 -8.95 -20.28 5.45
CA LYS A 67 -10.06 -21.01 6.07
C LYS A 67 -11.09 -21.54 5.08
N ALA A 68 -11.40 -20.75 4.05
CA ALA A 68 -12.36 -21.18 3.04
C ALA A 68 -11.77 -22.30 2.17
N PHE A 69 -10.47 -22.23 1.90
CA PHE A 69 -9.78 -23.25 1.11
C PHE A 69 -9.61 -24.56 1.88
N ASP A 70 -9.29 -24.49 3.18
CA ASP A 70 -9.27 -25.64 4.10
C ASP A 70 -10.66 -26.30 4.18
N ALA A 71 -11.72 -25.52 4.36
CA ALA A 71 -13.09 -26.03 4.35
C ALA A 71 -13.52 -26.66 3.01
N ALA A 72 -12.87 -26.27 1.91
CA ALA A 72 -13.07 -26.85 0.58
C ALA A 72 -12.14 -28.05 0.30
N GLY A 73 -11.43 -28.57 1.31
CA GLY A 73 -10.53 -29.72 1.16
C GLY A 73 -9.30 -29.43 0.29
N TYR A 74 -8.87 -28.16 0.23
CA TYR A 74 -7.74 -27.70 -0.59
C TYR A 74 -7.92 -27.93 -2.10
N ASP A 75 -9.17 -27.96 -2.58
CA ASP A 75 -9.50 -28.04 -4.00
C ASP A 75 -10.09 -26.70 -4.49
N PRO A 76 -9.40 -25.97 -5.39
CA PRO A 76 -9.91 -24.69 -5.89
C PRO A 76 -11.23 -24.84 -6.65
N SER A 77 -11.49 -26.00 -7.27
CA SER A 77 -12.73 -26.23 -8.03
C SER A 77 -13.96 -26.39 -7.12
N SER A 78 -13.73 -26.64 -5.84
CA SER A 78 -14.76 -26.71 -4.80
C SER A 78 -15.13 -25.33 -4.21
N LEU A 79 -14.47 -24.25 -4.65
CA LEU A 79 -14.78 -22.88 -4.25
C LEU A 79 -15.82 -22.23 -5.17
N GLY A 80 -16.57 -21.28 -4.62
CA GLY A 80 -17.52 -20.48 -5.38
C GLY A 80 -16.87 -19.36 -6.20
N THR A 81 -17.62 -18.81 -7.16
CA THR A 81 -17.17 -17.73 -8.05
C THR A 81 -16.68 -16.49 -7.28
N LEU A 82 -17.35 -16.14 -6.17
CA LEU A 82 -16.95 -14.98 -5.38
C LEU A 82 -15.55 -15.14 -4.78
N GLN A 83 -15.21 -16.33 -4.29
CA GLN A 83 -13.88 -16.64 -3.74
C GLN A 83 -12.80 -16.49 -4.82
N HIS A 84 -13.07 -16.97 -6.04
CA HIS A 84 -12.16 -16.78 -7.16
C HIS A 84 -11.96 -15.30 -7.50
N ILE A 85 -13.03 -14.50 -7.51
CA ILE A 85 -12.95 -13.04 -7.74
C ILE A 85 -12.10 -12.37 -6.66
N ILE A 86 -12.30 -12.72 -5.39
CA ILE A 86 -11.53 -12.16 -4.26
C ILE A 86 -10.04 -12.49 -4.42
N VAL A 87 -9.70 -13.74 -4.72
CA VAL A 87 -8.32 -14.18 -4.93
C VAL A 87 -7.69 -13.42 -6.08
N TYR A 88 -8.38 -13.34 -7.21
CA TYR A 88 -7.89 -12.63 -8.39
C TYR A 88 -7.71 -11.13 -8.13
N ALA A 89 -8.67 -10.49 -7.47
CA ALA A 89 -8.59 -9.08 -7.07
C ALA A 89 -7.43 -8.83 -6.09
N GLY A 90 -7.20 -9.74 -5.15
CA GLY A 90 -6.08 -9.66 -4.21
C GLY A 90 -4.73 -9.70 -4.93
N ILE A 91 -4.54 -10.64 -5.87
CA ILE A 91 -3.32 -10.72 -6.69
C ILE A 91 -3.13 -9.43 -7.48
N LEU A 92 -4.16 -8.96 -8.18
CA LEU A 92 -4.08 -7.72 -8.96
C LEU A 92 -3.72 -6.51 -8.07
N ALA A 93 -4.30 -6.42 -6.88
CA ALA A 93 -4.00 -5.34 -5.94
C ALA A 93 -2.53 -5.31 -5.53
N GLU A 94 -1.88 -6.47 -5.35
CA GLU A 94 -0.45 -6.59 -5.01
C GLU A 94 0.49 -6.09 -6.13
N PHE A 95 0.02 -5.99 -7.37
CA PHE A 95 0.80 -5.43 -8.48
C PHE A 95 0.41 -4.00 -8.80
N VAL A 96 -0.89 -3.76 -8.97
CA VAL A 96 -1.42 -2.52 -9.51
C VAL A 96 -1.27 -1.38 -8.50
N LEU A 97 -1.71 -1.57 -7.26
CA LEU A 97 -1.68 -0.51 -6.25
C LEU A 97 -0.26 0.00 -5.95
N PRO A 98 0.76 -0.84 -5.67
CA PRO A 98 2.11 -0.33 -5.43
C PRO A 98 2.69 0.34 -6.67
N SER A 99 2.40 -0.15 -7.88
CA SER A 99 2.86 0.47 -9.12
C SER A 99 2.24 1.87 -9.31
N LEU A 100 0.94 2.02 -9.05
CA LEU A 100 0.24 3.31 -9.10
C LEU A 100 0.85 4.32 -8.11
N ILE A 101 1.20 3.89 -6.89
CA ILE A 101 1.87 4.73 -5.90
C ILE A 101 3.25 5.19 -6.41
N VAL A 102 4.06 4.27 -6.93
CA VAL A 102 5.41 4.58 -7.39
C VAL A 102 5.40 5.48 -8.62
N LEU A 103 4.42 5.33 -9.53
CA LEU A 103 4.23 6.24 -10.66
C LEU A 103 3.60 7.58 -10.22
N GLY A 104 2.90 7.60 -9.09
CA GLY A 104 2.12 8.76 -8.65
C GLY A 104 0.91 8.98 -9.55
N LEU A 105 0.20 7.89 -9.88
CA LEU A 105 -1.02 7.89 -10.68
C LEU A 105 -2.20 7.48 -9.80
N PHE A 106 -3.25 8.31 -9.76
CA PHE A 106 -4.37 8.21 -8.81
C PHE A 106 -3.90 8.01 -7.37
N THR A 107 -2.84 8.73 -6.96
CA THR A 107 -2.04 8.42 -5.76
C THR A 107 -2.89 8.29 -4.49
N ARG A 108 -3.89 9.16 -4.31
CA ARG A 108 -4.78 9.14 -3.13
C ARG A 108 -5.65 7.89 -3.10
N LEU A 109 -6.22 7.52 -4.25
CA LEU A 109 -7.07 6.34 -4.37
C LEU A 109 -6.26 5.05 -4.23
N ALA A 110 -5.10 4.99 -4.89
CA ALA A 110 -4.18 3.86 -4.75
C ALA A 110 -3.72 3.67 -3.31
N ALA A 111 -3.42 4.76 -2.59
CA ALA A 111 -2.98 4.70 -1.20
C ALA A 111 -4.09 4.24 -0.27
N LEU A 112 -5.31 4.75 -0.47
CA LEU A 112 -6.49 4.32 0.30
C LEU A 112 -6.80 2.83 0.06
N GLY A 113 -6.75 2.39 -1.20
CA GLY A 113 -6.92 0.98 -1.55
C GLY A 113 -5.88 0.09 -0.90
N LEU A 114 -4.61 0.52 -0.90
CA LEU A 114 -3.52 -0.26 -0.32
C LEU A 114 -3.56 -0.28 1.22
N ILE A 115 -4.09 0.76 1.88
CA ILE A 115 -4.41 0.71 3.32
C ILE A 115 -5.45 -0.39 3.58
N GLY A 116 -6.54 -0.40 2.82
CA GLY A 116 -7.56 -1.44 2.93
C GLY A 116 -6.97 -2.83 2.72
N PHE A 117 -6.11 -2.99 1.71
CA PHE A 117 -5.39 -4.23 1.44
C PHE A 117 -4.51 -4.67 2.63
N VAL A 118 -3.71 -3.76 3.21
CA VAL A 118 -2.86 -4.05 4.37
C VAL A 118 -3.70 -4.46 5.58
N ILE A 119 -4.86 -3.85 5.81
CA ILE A 119 -5.78 -4.25 6.87
C ILE A 119 -6.29 -5.67 6.63
N VAL A 120 -6.81 -5.97 5.43
CA VAL A 120 -7.30 -7.31 5.09
C VAL A 120 -6.19 -8.34 5.20
N GLN A 121 -5.00 -8.06 4.68
CA GLN A 121 -3.82 -8.91 4.80
C GLN A 121 -3.51 -9.19 6.28
N SER A 122 -3.55 -8.18 7.15
CA SER A 122 -3.29 -8.33 8.59
C SER A 122 -4.32 -9.21 9.29
N LEU A 123 -5.59 -9.04 8.93
CA LEU A 123 -6.65 -9.90 9.43
C LEU A 123 -6.49 -11.34 8.90
N THR A 124 -6.12 -11.53 7.64
CA THR A 124 -5.86 -12.85 7.06
C THR A 124 -4.67 -13.53 7.74
N ASP A 125 -3.58 -12.83 8.03
CA ASP A 125 -2.42 -13.39 8.72
C ASP A 125 -2.77 -13.87 10.13
N VAL A 126 -3.48 -13.05 10.91
CA VAL A 126 -3.83 -13.40 12.30
C VAL A 126 -4.97 -14.40 12.35
N LEU A 127 -6.10 -14.08 11.72
CA LEU A 127 -7.33 -14.84 11.84
C LEU A 127 -7.37 -16.04 10.89
N GLY A 128 -6.74 -15.92 9.72
CA GLY A 128 -6.73 -16.95 8.68
C GLY A 128 -5.58 -17.93 8.86
N HIS A 129 -4.36 -17.41 8.99
CA HIS A 129 -3.13 -18.21 9.12
C HIS A 129 -2.73 -18.51 10.57
N GLY A 130 -3.41 -17.92 11.56
CA GLY A 130 -3.10 -18.14 12.97
C GLY A 130 -1.77 -17.52 13.41
N GLN A 131 -1.22 -16.55 12.68
CA GLN A 131 0.07 -15.90 12.96
C GLN A 131 -0.03 -14.90 14.13
N VAL A 132 -0.53 -15.36 15.28
CA VAL A 132 -0.68 -14.53 16.48
C VAL A 132 0.68 -14.05 16.99
N ASP A 133 1.72 -14.88 16.88
CA ASP A 133 3.08 -14.52 17.29
C ASP A 133 3.67 -13.36 16.47
N ALA A 134 3.24 -13.19 15.21
CA ALA A 134 3.65 -12.08 14.34
C ALA A 134 2.92 -10.77 14.64
N LEU A 135 1.88 -10.80 15.49
CA LEU A 135 1.05 -9.64 15.80
C LEU A 135 1.89 -8.52 16.42
N GLY A 136 2.76 -8.86 17.37
CA GLY A 136 3.51 -7.91 18.19
C GLY A 136 2.61 -7.12 19.14
N GLY A 137 3.08 -5.98 19.62
CA GLY A 137 2.33 -5.11 20.52
C GLY A 137 2.80 -3.67 20.51
N TRP A 138 1.87 -2.71 20.38
CA TRP A 138 2.22 -1.31 20.60
C TRP A 138 2.52 -1.06 22.08
N PHE A 139 3.36 -0.06 22.33
CA PHE A 139 3.77 0.38 23.68
C PHE A 139 4.59 -0.66 24.46
N ASP A 140 5.22 -1.60 23.77
CA ASP A 140 6.24 -2.46 24.35
C ASP A 140 7.65 -1.83 24.22
N ARG A 141 8.67 -2.60 24.63
CA ARG A 141 10.07 -2.15 24.60
C ARG A 141 10.68 -2.17 23.20
N PHE A 142 10.23 -3.07 22.32
CA PHE A 142 10.91 -3.40 21.07
C PHE A 142 9.92 -3.30 19.91
N PRO A 143 10.01 -2.26 19.06
CA PRO A 143 9.07 -2.03 17.98
C PRO A 143 9.43 -2.88 16.74
N ASP A 144 9.46 -4.20 16.88
CA ASP A 144 9.86 -5.16 15.84
C ASP A 144 8.74 -6.11 15.41
N GLY A 145 7.51 -5.92 15.91
CA GLY A 145 6.32 -6.66 15.50
C GLY A 145 6.01 -6.47 14.02
N THR A 146 5.91 -7.59 13.29
CA THR A 146 5.70 -7.58 11.83
C THR A 146 4.33 -7.02 11.44
N ILE A 147 3.31 -7.16 12.30
CA ILE A 147 1.97 -6.66 12.02
C ILE A 147 1.75 -5.30 12.67
N LEU A 148 1.66 -5.22 14.01
CA LEU A 148 1.29 -3.97 14.68
C LEU A 148 2.33 -2.87 14.46
N ASP A 149 3.62 -3.12 14.65
CA ASP A 149 4.63 -2.06 14.54
C ASP A 149 4.91 -1.71 13.08
N GLN A 150 5.33 -2.71 12.31
CA GLN A 150 5.80 -2.49 10.95
C GLN A 150 4.67 -1.99 10.03
N ARG A 151 3.47 -2.58 10.08
CA ARG A 151 2.35 -2.14 9.22
C ARG A 151 1.76 -0.81 9.65
N SER A 152 1.94 -0.39 10.90
CA SER A 152 1.61 0.99 11.30
C SER A 152 2.44 2.01 10.55
N PHE A 153 3.74 1.75 10.38
CA PHE A 153 4.59 2.61 9.56
C PHE A 153 4.19 2.57 8.08
N TRP A 154 3.77 1.42 7.56
CA TRP A 154 3.26 1.32 6.19
C TRP A 154 2.00 2.17 6.01
N VAL A 155 1.04 2.01 6.92
CA VAL A 155 -0.21 2.78 6.92
C VAL A 155 0.08 4.27 7.12
N PHE A 156 1.04 4.66 7.95
CA PHE A 156 1.44 6.06 8.12
C PHE A 156 2.00 6.68 6.83
N VAL A 157 2.88 5.96 6.12
CA VAL A 157 3.39 6.38 4.80
C VAL A 157 2.24 6.51 3.80
N LEU A 158 1.33 5.54 3.76
CA LEU A 158 0.17 5.59 2.86
C LEU A 158 -0.80 6.72 3.21
N LEU A 159 -1.10 6.94 4.49
CA LEU A 159 -1.93 8.05 4.96
C LEU A 159 -1.34 9.40 4.58
N THR A 160 -0.01 9.53 4.65
CA THR A 160 0.69 10.71 4.16
C THR A 160 0.36 10.98 2.69
N LEU A 161 0.35 9.94 1.85
CA LEU A 161 0.00 10.05 0.42
C LEU A 161 -1.50 10.28 0.19
N VAL A 162 -2.38 9.72 1.04
CA VAL A 162 -3.82 10.02 1.02
C VAL A 162 -4.07 11.51 1.27
N ILE A 163 -3.39 12.10 2.26
CA ILE A 163 -3.60 13.48 2.70
C ILE A 163 -2.90 14.48 1.77
N LYS A 164 -1.62 14.23 1.46
CA LYS A 164 -0.76 15.17 0.71
C LYS A 164 -0.74 14.91 -0.80
N GLY A 165 -1.19 13.74 -1.26
CA GLY A 165 -1.14 13.34 -2.67
C GLY A 165 0.25 12.85 -3.09
N GLY A 166 0.49 12.74 -4.41
CA GLY A 166 1.71 12.15 -4.97
C GLY A 166 2.93 13.08 -5.09
N GLY A 167 2.81 14.36 -4.71
CA GLY A 167 3.90 15.33 -4.79
C GLY A 167 4.20 15.86 -6.21
N PRO A 168 5.27 16.67 -6.37
CA PRO A 168 5.59 17.33 -7.63
C PRO A 168 5.98 16.39 -8.78
N PHE A 169 6.53 15.23 -8.46
CA PHE A 169 6.98 14.24 -9.45
C PHE A 169 5.92 13.16 -9.74
N ALA A 170 4.67 13.36 -9.32
CA ALA A 170 3.58 12.45 -9.64
C ALA A 170 3.00 12.72 -11.04
N VAL A 171 2.64 11.65 -11.73
CA VAL A 171 1.90 11.72 -13.00
C VAL A 171 0.56 12.46 -12.81
N ASP A 172 -0.07 12.37 -11.63
CA ASP A 172 -1.26 13.13 -11.26
C ASP A 172 -1.13 14.64 -11.54
N ARG A 173 0.09 15.19 -11.42
CA ARG A 173 0.35 16.62 -11.64
C ARG A 173 0.23 17.01 -13.11
N LEU A 174 0.46 16.09 -14.06
CA LEU A 174 0.32 16.38 -15.49
C LEU A 174 -1.13 16.72 -15.85
N ALA A 175 -2.11 16.01 -15.28
CA ALA A 175 -3.53 16.29 -15.49
C ALA A 175 -3.92 17.67 -14.92
N VAL A 176 -3.44 18.02 -13.72
CA VAL A 176 -3.71 19.32 -13.09
C VAL A 176 -3.10 20.48 -13.88
N LEU A 177 -1.90 20.30 -14.42
CA LEU A 177 -1.24 21.31 -15.26
C LEU A 177 -2.01 21.55 -16.58
N GLN A 178 -2.56 20.50 -17.18
CA GLN A 178 -3.38 20.62 -18.39
C GLN A 178 -4.65 21.42 -18.14
N THR A 179 -5.40 21.14 -17.06
CA THR A 179 -6.64 21.88 -16.72
C THR A 179 -6.37 23.38 -16.51
N ARG A 180 -5.28 23.73 -15.81
CA ARG A 180 -4.91 25.14 -15.56
C ARG A 180 -4.50 25.87 -16.84
N ARG A 181 -3.88 25.18 -17.80
CA ARG A 181 -3.56 25.76 -19.12
C ARG A 181 -4.82 26.04 -19.93
N SER A 182 -5.76 25.09 -19.96
CA SER A 182 -7.04 25.28 -20.66
C SER A 182 -7.89 26.42 -20.08
N GLN A 183 -7.87 26.62 -18.76
CA GLN A 183 -8.58 27.74 -18.11
C GLN A 183 -7.94 29.11 -18.36
N LYS A 184 -6.64 29.19 -18.65
CA LYS A 184 -5.97 30.46 -19.00
C LYS A 184 -6.08 30.83 -20.48
N ALA A 185 -6.51 29.89 -21.33
CA ALA A 185 -6.69 30.08 -22.76
C ALA A 185 -8.12 30.48 -23.16
N LEU A 186 -9.03 30.53 -22.18
CA LEU A 186 -10.41 31.01 -22.28
C LEU A 186 -10.51 32.39 -21.61
#